data_AF-A0A4Q3SI61-F1
#
_entry.id   AF-A0A4Q3SI61-F1
#
_cell.length_a   1.000
_cell.length_b   1.000
_cell.length_c   1.000
_cell.angle_alpha   90.00
_cell.angle_beta   90.00
_cell.angle_gamma   90.00
#
_symmetry.space_group_name_H-M   'P 1'
#
loop_
_entity.id
_entity.type
_entity.pdbx_description
1 polymer ?
#
loop_
_entity_poly.entity_id
_entity_poly.type
_entity_poly.pdbx_seq_one_letter_code
_entity_poly.pdbx_strand_id
1 'polypeptide(L)'
;VARLKNGNLLFGCNKGFTLFDPAKMPELRISDYFYFTDLSVNNESVPPLSGPLKKVLAFTDTIHLKPAESFFSIGFAALNLYAPGKTKYAYQLEGMQDQWIDVKENRRISFMRLQPGTYTLKLRYTDADGQWKVADKMLTIVMLPAWWQTWWFKILTTLLFIAAAIGIFYARVASIRKRNKLLKREVGNRTKELHAMNASLIEQYDEISVQKERLEISNDEIRRQTDKIIEQQQHILDQNQQLEHSVKELEKLNSTKDYFFSILAHDLKDPVHALTEMMGFMKNNLRRIDRKELEGYIDNMYGASAAVYELLINLLTWSRSQSKKINATPASFNLRELISKNERVLNPQLDNKHIHLETHVDHAHFVFADYNMLDTVVRNILGNAIKFTDYNGRIEVNAARNGSNIVLRITDTGIGMSAEHLENLFALENTGVTTGTAGEKGIGLGLVIAQQLISLNNGAIWVESTPEQGSSFYIQLPASDQKAMAPDNASTDSPLVNSRLKMDFWDTVPMEKLVKLRGRKILIVDDNREVRNYLKLILSDTFEVFEASNGKQALQIATEN
;
A
#
# COMPACT_ATOMS: atom_id res chain seq x y z
N VAL A 1 -56.67 -155.00 -45.13
CA VAL A 1 -57.11 -154.81 -43.73
C VAL A 1 -58.56 -154.44 -43.75
N ALA A 2 -59.43 -155.20 -43.08
CA ALA A 2 -60.84 -154.89 -42.93
C ALA A 2 -61.10 -154.51 -41.47
N ARG A 3 -61.75 -153.37 -41.21
CA ARG A 3 -62.11 -152.96 -39.84
C ARG A 3 -63.49 -153.53 -39.51
N LEU A 4 -63.58 -154.31 -38.45
CA LEU A 4 -64.85 -154.85 -37.96
C LEU A 4 -65.66 -153.78 -37.22
N LYS A 5 -66.97 -153.99 -37.09
CA LYS A 5 -67.88 -153.07 -36.37
C LYS A 5 -67.52 -152.88 -34.89
N ASN A 6 -66.80 -153.82 -34.28
CA ASN A 6 -66.31 -153.73 -32.91
C ASN A 6 -64.97 -152.98 -32.76
N GLY A 7 -64.46 -152.35 -33.83
CA GLY A 7 -63.21 -151.58 -33.81
C GLY A 7 -61.95 -152.39 -34.08
N ASN A 8 -62.03 -153.72 -34.05
CA ASN A 8 -60.89 -154.59 -34.30
C ASN A 8 -60.49 -154.56 -35.79
N LEU A 9 -59.18 -154.59 -36.03
CA LEU A 9 -58.58 -154.62 -37.35
C LEU A 9 -58.31 -156.07 -37.76
N LEU A 10 -58.92 -156.50 -38.86
CA LEU A 10 -58.75 -157.82 -39.44
C LEU A 10 -57.69 -157.77 -40.55
N PHE A 11 -56.66 -158.59 -40.40
CA PHE A 11 -55.60 -158.76 -41.38
C PHE A 11 -55.73 -160.16 -42.00
N GLY A 12 -55.99 -160.22 -43.30
CA GLY A 12 -56.01 -161.50 -44.03
C GLY A 12 -54.61 -162.09 -44.12
N CYS A 13 -54.49 -163.40 -43.87
CA CYS A 13 -53.26 -164.16 -43.98
C CYS A 13 -53.49 -165.45 -44.79
N ASN A 14 -52.42 -166.07 -45.25
CA ASN A 14 -52.44 -167.30 -46.07
C ASN A 14 -53.07 -168.53 -45.39
N LYS A 15 -53.32 -168.50 -44.07
CA LYS A 15 -54.03 -169.56 -43.32
C LYS A 15 -55.29 -169.08 -42.58
N GLY A 16 -55.85 -167.94 -42.97
CA GLY A 16 -57.06 -167.39 -42.34
C GLY A 16 -56.94 -165.90 -42.08
N PHE A 17 -57.30 -165.46 -40.88
CA PHE A 17 -57.29 -164.04 -40.53
C PHE A 17 -56.74 -163.86 -39.12
N THR A 18 -55.91 -162.83 -38.93
CA THR A 18 -55.47 -162.37 -37.62
C THR A 18 -56.29 -161.15 -37.23
N LEU A 19 -56.87 -161.19 -36.03
CA LEU A 19 -57.66 -160.12 -35.46
C LEU A 19 -56.79 -159.32 -34.48
N PHE A 20 -56.58 -158.04 -34.73
CA PHE A 20 -55.87 -157.11 -33.85
C PHE A 20 -56.86 -156.12 -33.22
N ASP A 21 -56.84 -156.00 -31.90
CA ASP A 21 -57.67 -155.07 -31.15
C ASP A 21 -56.82 -153.85 -30.73
N PRO A 22 -56.89 -152.71 -31.46
CA PRO A 22 -56.12 -151.52 -31.12
C PRO A 22 -56.50 -150.91 -29.77
N ALA A 23 -57.68 -151.21 -29.21
CA ALA A 23 -58.09 -150.70 -27.90
C ALA A 23 -57.40 -151.41 -26.73
N LYS A 24 -56.75 -152.56 -26.97
CA LYS A 24 -55.98 -153.31 -25.96
C LYS A 24 -54.49 -152.96 -25.93
N MET A 25 -54.06 -151.93 -26.64
CA MET A 25 -52.67 -151.48 -26.60
C MET A 25 -52.41 -150.71 -25.30
N PRO A 26 -51.53 -151.19 -24.38
CA PRO A 26 -51.25 -150.47 -23.15
C PRO A 26 -50.55 -149.14 -23.44
N GLU A 27 -50.95 -148.06 -22.75
CA GLU A 27 -50.21 -146.80 -22.74
C GLU A 27 -48.82 -147.04 -22.14
N LEU A 28 -47.77 -146.80 -22.94
CA LEU A 28 -46.39 -146.86 -22.48
C LEU A 28 -46.04 -145.57 -21.73
N ARG A 29 -45.85 -145.67 -20.40
CA ARG A 29 -45.28 -144.59 -19.59
C ARG A 29 -43.76 -144.72 -19.56
N ILE A 30 -43.05 -143.75 -20.16
CA ILE A 30 -41.58 -143.66 -20.14
C ILE A 30 -41.17 -142.47 -19.27
N SER A 31 -40.09 -142.58 -18.50
CA SER A 31 -39.63 -141.52 -17.59
C SER A 31 -38.82 -140.44 -18.32
N ASP A 32 -39.22 -139.17 -18.18
CA ASP A 32 -38.51 -138.00 -18.73
C ASP A 32 -37.52 -137.42 -17.72
N TYR A 33 -36.25 -137.23 -18.10
CA TYR A 33 -35.23 -136.52 -17.30
C TYR A 33 -34.83 -135.19 -17.95
N PHE A 34 -34.61 -134.16 -17.14
CA PHE A 34 -34.19 -132.81 -17.57
C PHE A 34 -32.82 -132.45 -16.99
N TYR A 35 -31.95 -131.87 -17.82
CA TYR A 35 -30.62 -131.41 -17.41
C TYR A 35 -30.27 -130.05 -18.00
N PHE A 36 -29.55 -129.25 -17.23
CA PHE A 36 -28.79 -128.12 -17.76
C PHE A 36 -27.51 -128.62 -18.43
N THR A 37 -27.28 -128.20 -19.68
CA THR A 37 -26.24 -128.79 -20.53
C THR A 37 -24.98 -127.96 -20.63
N ASP A 38 -25.10 -126.63 -20.66
CA ASP A 38 -23.97 -125.72 -20.90
C ASP A 38 -24.21 -124.35 -20.25
N LEU A 39 -23.13 -123.71 -19.78
CA LEU A 39 -23.13 -122.32 -19.31
C LEU A 39 -22.14 -121.56 -20.17
N SER A 40 -22.57 -120.47 -20.80
CA SER A 40 -21.69 -119.54 -21.49
C SER A 40 -21.68 -118.20 -20.74
N VAL A 41 -20.52 -117.63 -20.46
CA VAL A 41 -20.38 -116.27 -19.90
C VAL A 41 -19.64 -115.42 -20.92
N ASN A 42 -20.16 -114.24 -21.22
CA ASN A 42 -19.64 -113.36 -22.27
C ASN A 42 -19.44 -114.06 -23.63
N ASN A 43 -20.40 -114.90 -24.03
CA ASN A 43 -20.38 -115.76 -25.22
C ASN A 43 -19.31 -116.88 -25.27
N GLU A 44 -18.56 -117.10 -24.20
CA GLU A 44 -17.62 -118.23 -24.10
C GLU A 44 -18.17 -119.32 -23.18
N SER A 45 -18.14 -120.58 -23.64
CA SER A 45 -18.57 -121.73 -22.81
C SER A 45 -17.62 -121.90 -21.63
N VAL A 46 -18.19 -122.01 -20.43
CA VAL A 46 -17.45 -122.18 -19.19
C VAL A 46 -17.26 -123.68 -18.95
N PRO A 47 -16.01 -124.19 -18.98
CA PRO A 47 -15.77 -125.59 -18.71
C PRO A 47 -16.08 -125.92 -17.23
N PRO A 48 -16.46 -127.18 -16.92
CA PRO A 48 -16.61 -127.62 -15.54
C PRO A 48 -15.35 -127.35 -14.70
N LEU A 49 -15.52 -127.06 -13.42
CA LEU A 49 -14.43 -126.74 -12.47
C LEU A 49 -13.67 -125.43 -12.81
N SER A 50 -14.25 -124.56 -13.62
CA SER A 50 -13.69 -123.25 -13.96
C SER A 50 -14.65 -122.11 -13.68
N GLY A 51 -14.10 -120.98 -13.21
CA GLY A 51 -14.83 -119.75 -12.93
C GLY A 51 -16.08 -119.96 -12.05
N PRO A 52 -17.30 -119.62 -12.53
CA PRO A 52 -18.53 -119.75 -11.75
C PRO A 52 -19.00 -121.20 -11.53
N LEU A 53 -18.41 -122.19 -12.21
CA LEU A 53 -18.79 -123.61 -12.11
C LEU A 53 -17.79 -124.41 -11.30
N LYS A 54 -18.15 -124.76 -10.06
CA LYS A 54 -17.34 -125.66 -9.21
C LYS A 54 -17.50 -127.15 -9.55
N LYS A 55 -18.55 -127.52 -10.28
CA LYS A 55 -18.88 -128.88 -10.77
C LYS A 55 -19.54 -128.78 -12.15
N VAL A 56 -19.76 -129.92 -12.81
CA VAL A 56 -20.53 -129.97 -14.08
C VAL A 56 -21.91 -129.35 -13.87
N LEU A 57 -22.38 -128.54 -14.83
CA LEU A 57 -23.60 -127.74 -14.69
C LEU A 57 -24.84 -128.56 -14.32
N ALA A 58 -24.98 -129.77 -14.85
CA ALA A 58 -26.08 -130.68 -14.50
C ALA A 58 -26.22 -130.95 -12.99
N PHE A 59 -25.10 -130.89 -12.24
CA PHE A 59 -25.05 -131.10 -10.79
C PHE A 59 -24.81 -129.82 -9.99
N THR A 60 -24.83 -128.65 -10.62
CA THR A 60 -24.62 -127.36 -9.96
C THR A 60 -25.95 -126.77 -9.53
N ASP A 61 -26.06 -126.38 -8.25
CA ASP A 61 -27.25 -125.73 -7.70
C ASP A 61 -27.13 -124.21 -7.72
N THR A 62 -25.90 -123.68 -7.63
CA THR A 62 -25.68 -122.24 -7.53
C THR A 62 -24.45 -121.81 -8.33
N ILE A 63 -24.59 -120.72 -9.09
CA ILE A 63 -23.49 -120.02 -9.76
C ILE A 63 -23.33 -118.61 -9.18
N HIS A 64 -22.09 -118.18 -8.98
CA HIS A 64 -21.76 -116.82 -8.53
C HIS A 64 -21.08 -116.06 -9.66
N LEU A 65 -21.65 -114.91 -10.05
CA LEU A 65 -21.17 -114.09 -11.15
C LEU A 65 -20.72 -112.72 -10.62
N LYS A 66 -19.59 -112.23 -11.12
CA LYS A 66 -19.07 -110.89 -10.83
C LYS A 66 -19.80 -109.83 -11.67
N PRO A 67 -19.74 -108.53 -11.30
CA PRO A 67 -20.31 -107.46 -12.13
C PRO A 67 -19.85 -107.47 -13.59
N ALA A 68 -18.61 -107.88 -13.86
CA ALA A 68 -18.03 -108.00 -15.21
C ALA A 68 -18.55 -109.21 -16.01
N GLU A 69 -19.23 -110.15 -15.37
CA GLU A 69 -19.76 -111.41 -15.94
C GLU A 69 -21.29 -111.33 -16.13
N SER A 70 -21.84 -110.10 -16.24
CA SER A 70 -23.28 -109.82 -16.26
C SER A 70 -24.01 -110.23 -17.55
N PHE A 71 -23.30 -110.80 -18.53
CA PHE A 71 -23.88 -111.38 -19.74
C PHE A 71 -23.56 -112.88 -19.77
N PHE A 72 -24.58 -113.72 -19.70
CA PHE A 72 -24.41 -115.18 -19.69
C PHE A 72 -25.63 -115.91 -20.25
N SER A 73 -25.43 -117.15 -20.70
CA SER A 73 -26.44 -118.00 -21.29
C SER A 73 -26.40 -119.42 -20.73
N ILE A 74 -27.55 -120.05 -20.58
CA ILE A 74 -27.69 -121.40 -20.03
C ILE A 74 -28.41 -122.29 -21.04
N GLY A 75 -27.76 -123.38 -21.44
CA GLY A 75 -28.32 -124.46 -22.25
C GLY A 75 -29.03 -125.52 -21.39
N PHE A 76 -30.05 -126.14 -21.95
CA PHE A 76 -30.83 -127.20 -21.30
C PHE A 76 -31.35 -128.23 -22.29
N ALA A 77 -31.73 -129.41 -21.78
CA ALA A 77 -32.37 -130.45 -22.57
C ALA A 77 -33.27 -131.34 -21.71
N ALA A 78 -34.46 -131.66 -22.24
CA ALA A 78 -35.27 -132.78 -21.77
C ALA A 78 -35.03 -134.00 -22.67
N LEU A 79 -34.88 -135.19 -22.09
CA LEU A 79 -34.61 -136.43 -22.82
C LEU A 79 -35.93 -136.99 -23.41
N ASN A 80 -36.24 -136.67 -24.66
CA ASN A 80 -37.33 -137.28 -25.44
C ASN A 80 -36.77 -138.00 -26.66
N LEU A 81 -36.88 -139.34 -26.69
CA LEU A 81 -36.27 -140.22 -27.70
C LEU A 81 -37.13 -140.41 -28.96
N TYR A 82 -38.44 -140.12 -28.91
CA TYR A 82 -39.37 -140.45 -30.00
C TYR A 82 -39.64 -139.26 -30.94
N ALA A 83 -39.73 -138.05 -30.39
CA ALA A 83 -39.98 -136.83 -31.18
C ALA A 83 -39.25 -135.61 -30.58
N PRO A 84 -37.91 -135.58 -30.56
CA PRO A 84 -37.13 -134.52 -29.92
C PRO A 84 -37.42 -133.10 -30.45
N GLY A 85 -38.01 -132.96 -31.64
CA GLY A 85 -38.41 -131.68 -32.24
C GLY A 85 -39.77 -131.13 -31.79
N LYS A 86 -40.58 -131.88 -31.04
CA LYS A 86 -41.91 -131.44 -30.58
C LYS A 86 -41.94 -130.92 -29.13
N THR A 87 -40.85 -131.07 -28.37
CA THR A 87 -40.76 -130.56 -26.99
C THR A 87 -40.68 -129.03 -26.97
N LYS A 88 -41.68 -128.39 -26.36
CA LYS A 88 -41.65 -126.96 -26.05
C LYS A 88 -41.04 -126.74 -24.67
N TYR A 89 -40.38 -125.60 -24.49
CA TYR A 89 -39.75 -125.22 -23.23
C TYR A 89 -40.22 -123.82 -22.81
N ALA A 90 -40.32 -123.59 -21.52
CA ALA A 90 -40.52 -122.26 -20.95
C ALA A 90 -39.68 -122.12 -19.68
N TYR A 91 -39.30 -120.90 -19.33
CA TYR A 91 -38.51 -120.62 -18.14
C TYR A 91 -39.09 -119.47 -17.32
N GLN A 92 -38.72 -119.42 -16.05
CA GLN A 92 -39.07 -118.37 -15.10
C GLN A 92 -37.81 -118.03 -14.31
N LEU A 93 -37.51 -116.74 -14.13
CA LEU A 93 -36.37 -116.27 -13.34
C LEU A 93 -36.86 -115.48 -12.13
N GLU A 94 -37.06 -116.19 -11.02
CA GLU A 94 -37.47 -115.59 -9.75
C GLU A 94 -36.38 -114.65 -9.25
N GLY A 95 -36.79 -113.49 -8.74
CA GLY A 95 -35.90 -112.38 -8.39
C GLY A 95 -35.76 -111.33 -9.50
N MET A 96 -36.15 -111.63 -10.74
CA MET A 96 -36.29 -110.65 -11.82
C MET A 96 -37.76 -110.47 -12.23
N GLN A 97 -38.46 -111.58 -12.49
CA GLN A 97 -39.86 -111.57 -12.87
C GLN A 97 -40.52 -112.93 -12.61
N ASP A 98 -41.81 -112.91 -12.25
CA ASP A 98 -42.55 -114.11 -11.85
C ASP A 98 -43.38 -114.75 -12.98
N GLN A 99 -43.27 -114.29 -14.23
CA GLN A 99 -44.00 -114.88 -15.37
C GLN A 99 -43.14 -115.89 -16.16
N TRP A 100 -43.78 -116.97 -16.63
CA TRP A 100 -43.17 -117.96 -17.53
C TRP A 100 -42.99 -117.39 -18.94
N ILE A 101 -41.78 -117.46 -19.47
CA ILE A 101 -41.42 -117.06 -20.84
C ILE A 101 -41.17 -118.32 -21.68
N ASP A 102 -41.88 -118.44 -22.80
CA ASP A 102 -41.67 -119.53 -23.76
C ASP A 102 -40.34 -119.36 -24.50
N VAL A 103 -39.60 -120.47 -24.64
CA VAL A 103 -38.32 -120.53 -25.36
C VAL A 103 -38.59 -120.94 -26.81
N LYS A 104 -38.19 -120.09 -27.76
CA LYS A 104 -38.35 -120.33 -29.20
C LYS A 104 -37.12 -121.04 -29.79
N GLU A 105 -37.34 -122.25 -30.32
CA GLU A 105 -36.46 -123.13 -31.13
C GLU A 105 -35.04 -123.46 -30.64
N ASN A 106 -34.36 -122.57 -29.92
CA ASN A 106 -33.03 -122.77 -29.38
C ASN A 106 -33.12 -123.15 -27.91
N ARG A 107 -32.56 -124.31 -27.53
CA ARG A 107 -32.55 -124.83 -26.15
C ARG A 107 -31.55 -124.09 -25.22
N ARG A 108 -31.54 -122.76 -25.29
CA ARG A 108 -30.62 -121.87 -24.55
C ARG A 108 -31.33 -120.55 -24.20
N ILE A 109 -31.15 -120.07 -22.97
CA ILE A 109 -31.66 -118.78 -22.48
C ILE A 109 -30.48 -117.86 -22.18
N SER A 110 -30.56 -116.59 -22.56
CA SER A 110 -29.52 -115.58 -22.32
C SER A 110 -30.02 -114.46 -21.43
N PHE A 111 -29.21 -114.04 -20.47
CA PHE A 111 -29.47 -112.93 -19.56
C PHE A 111 -28.44 -111.83 -19.76
N MET A 112 -28.91 -110.58 -19.82
CA MET A 112 -28.05 -109.39 -19.89
C MET A 112 -28.34 -108.49 -18.70
N ARG A 113 -27.29 -108.01 -18.03
CA ARG A 113 -27.35 -106.90 -17.06
C ARG A 113 -28.29 -107.15 -15.88
N LEU A 114 -28.17 -108.31 -15.23
CA LEU A 114 -28.80 -108.53 -13.94
C LEU A 114 -28.16 -107.63 -12.87
N GLN A 115 -28.97 -107.02 -12.01
CA GLN A 115 -28.48 -106.24 -10.89
C GLN A 115 -27.87 -107.15 -9.82
N PRO A 116 -26.99 -106.65 -8.93
CA PRO A 116 -26.51 -107.42 -7.78
C PRO A 116 -27.68 -107.95 -6.96
N GLY A 117 -27.73 -109.27 -6.74
CA GLY A 117 -28.90 -109.95 -6.20
C GLY A 117 -28.83 -111.47 -6.36
N THR A 118 -29.82 -112.16 -5.83
CA THR A 118 -29.96 -113.62 -5.95
C THR A 118 -31.20 -113.94 -6.78
N TYR A 119 -31.03 -114.76 -7.81
CA TYR A 119 -32.07 -115.13 -8.77
C TYR A 119 -32.20 -116.66 -8.83
N THR A 120 -33.39 -117.20 -9.11
CA THR A 120 -33.60 -118.66 -9.27
C THR A 120 -34.24 -118.96 -10.61
N LEU A 121 -33.52 -119.72 -11.46
CA LEU A 121 -33.97 -120.15 -12.77
C LEU A 121 -34.74 -121.46 -12.67
N LYS A 122 -36.01 -121.43 -13.04
CA LYS A 122 -36.92 -122.57 -13.16
C LYS A 122 -37.24 -122.83 -14.63
N LEU A 123 -37.35 -124.10 -15.03
CA LEU A 123 -37.79 -124.48 -16.37
C LEU A 123 -38.95 -125.46 -16.31
N ARG A 124 -39.76 -125.44 -17.37
CA ARG A 124 -40.77 -126.44 -17.66
C ARG A 124 -40.68 -126.85 -19.12
N TYR A 125 -41.06 -128.08 -19.43
CA TYR A 125 -41.02 -128.67 -20.76
C TYR A 125 -42.29 -129.47 -21.04
N THR A 126 -42.59 -129.76 -22.30
CA THR A 126 -43.72 -130.63 -22.65
C THR A 126 -43.29 -132.10 -22.79
N ASP A 127 -44.06 -133.03 -22.25
CA ASP A 127 -43.86 -134.47 -22.46
C ASP A 127 -44.23 -134.90 -23.90
N ALA A 128 -44.17 -136.21 -24.18
CA ALA A 128 -44.50 -136.77 -25.50
C ALA A 128 -45.95 -136.49 -25.95
N ASP A 129 -46.87 -136.30 -25.00
CA ASP A 129 -48.29 -136.02 -25.24
C ASP A 129 -48.59 -134.50 -25.31
N GLY A 130 -47.56 -133.66 -25.10
CA GLY A 130 -47.66 -132.21 -25.17
C GLY A 130 -48.10 -131.54 -23.86
N GLN A 131 -48.15 -132.27 -22.73
CA GLN A 131 -48.50 -131.73 -21.42
C GLN A 131 -47.29 -131.07 -20.75
N TRP A 132 -47.49 -129.89 -20.14
CA TRP A 132 -46.41 -129.17 -19.46
C TRP A 132 -46.02 -129.83 -18.12
N LYS A 133 -44.72 -130.06 -17.94
CA LYS A 133 -44.08 -130.57 -16.73
C LYS A 133 -43.00 -129.62 -16.27
N VAL A 134 -42.97 -129.31 -14.98
CA VAL A 134 -41.90 -128.50 -14.38
C VAL A 134 -40.67 -129.39 -14.17
N ALA A 135 -39.48 -128.87 -14.48
CA ALA A 135 -38.24 -129.58 -14.24
C ALA A 135 -37.91 -129.59 -12.75
N ASP A 136 -37.48 -130.74 -12.22
CA ASP A 136 -37.09 -130.87 -10.82
C ASP A 136 -35.79 -130.10 -10.49
N LYS A 137 -34.97 -129.82 -11.50
CA LYS A 137 -33.70 -129.10 -11.34
C LYS A 137 -33.89 -127.59 -11.54
N MET A 138 -33.55 -126.81 -10.52
CA MET A 138 -33.48 -125.35 -10.54
C MET A 138 -32.03 -124.88 -10.41
N LEU A 139 -31.71 -123.69 -10.92
CA LEU A 139 -30.38 -123.10 -10.81
C LEU A 139 -30.44 -121.72 -10.15
N THR A 140 -29.77 -121.55 -9.02
CA THR A 140 -29.63 -120.25 -8.34
C THR A 140 -28.45 -119.47 -8.92
N ILE A 141 -28.66 -118.19 -9.23
CA ILE A 141 -27.70 -117.29 -9.84
C ILE A 141 -27.49 -116.10 -8.89
N VAL A 142 -26.27 -115.94 -8.37
CA VAL A 142 -25.92 -114.86 -7.43
C VAL A 142 -25.02 -113.84 -8.10
N MET A 143 -25.51 -112.62 -8.31
CA MET A 143 -24.75 -111.49 -8.84
C MET A 143 -24.11 -110.68 -7.70
N LEU A 144 -22.78 -110.60 -7.65
CA LEU A 144 -22.04 -109.86 -6.61
C LEU A 144 -22.03 -108.34 -6.87
N PRO A 145 -22.07 -107.47 -5.83
CA PRO A 145 -21.98 -106.00 -5.99
C PRO A 145 -20.56 -105.51 -6.29
N ALA A 146 -20.43 -104.32 -6.90
CA ALA A 146 -19.13 -103.69 -7.20
C ALA A 146 -18.45 -103.10 -5.94
N TRP A 147 -17.11 -103.04 -5.93
CA TRP A 147 -16.35 -102.65 -4.73
C TRP A 147 -16.64 -101.24 -4.20
N TRP A 148 -16.91 -100.25 -5.05
CA TRP A 148 -17.28 -98.88 -4.61
C TRP A 148 -18.72 -98.79 -4.06
N GLN A 149 -19.54 -99.82 -4.25
CA GLN A 149 -20.91 -99.87 -3.70
C GLN A 149 -20.93 -100.44 -2.27
N THR A 150 -19.78 -100.90 -1.78
CA THR A 150 -19.63 -101.43 -0.42
C THR A 150 -19.70 -100.32 0.63
N TRP A 151 -20.16 -100.68 1.84
CA TRP A 151 -20.37 -99.73 2.92
C TRP A 151 -19.06 -99.09 3.42
N TRP A 152 -17.94 -99.83 3.44
CA TRP A 152 -16.66 -99.32 3.94
C TRP A 152 -16.11 -98.19 3.07
N PHE A 153 -16.28 -98.25 1.74
CA PHE A 153 -15.80 -97.21 0.82
C PHE A 153 -16.55 -95.88 1.02
N LYS A 154 -17.86 -95.94 1.28
CA LYS A 154 -18.69 -94.76 1.59
C LYS A 154 -18.30 -94.09 2.91
N ILE A 155 -17.98 -94.90 3.93
CA ILE A 155 -17.47 -94.39 5.22
C ILE A 155 -16.13 -93.68 5.01
N LEU A 156 -15.20 -94.30 4.28
CA LEU A 156 -13.87 -93.74 4.04
C LEU A 156 -13.93 -92.39 3.31
N THR A 157 -14.76 -92.26 2.28
CA THR A 157 -14.91 -91.00 1.53
C THR A 157 -15.55 -89.89 2.36
N THR A 158 -16.53 -90.24 3.21
CA THR A 158 -17.18 -89.30 4.12
C THR A 158 -16.20 -88.79 5.18
N LEU A 159 -15.38 -89.68 5.76
CA LEU A 159 -14.32 -89.31 6.70
C LEU A 159 -13.26 -88.39 6.06
N LEU A 160 -12.87 -88.67 4.82
CA LEU A 160 -11.94 -87.81 4.08
C LEU A 160 -12.49 -86.39 3.91
N PHE A 161 -13.78 -86.25 3.57
CA PHE A 161 -14.44 -84.96 3.45
C PHE A 161 -14.49 -84.18 4.77
N ILE A 162 -14.81 -84.87 5.87
CA ILE A 162 -14.83 -84.26 7.21
C ILE A 162 -13.43 -83.79 7.61
N ALA A 163 -12.40 -84.60 7.40
CA ALA A 163 -11.02 -84.24 7.71
C ALA A 163 -10.56 -83.01 6.90
N ALA A 164 -10.90 -82.95 5.61
CA ALA A 164 -10.61 -81.79 4.76
C ALA A 164 -11.31 -80.51 5.25
N ALA A 165 -12.59 -80.59 5.62
CA ALA A 165 -13.35 -79.46 6.16
C ALA A 165 -12.75 -78.94 7.47
N ILE A 166 -12.38 -79.86 8.37
CA ILE A 166 -11.71 -79.52 9.65
C ILE A 166 -10.35 -78.85 9.38
N GLY A 167 -9.55 -79.40 8.47
CA GLY A 167 -8.27 -78.82 8.08
C GLY A 167 -8.39 -77.39 7.55
N ILE A 168 -9.36 -77.15 6.65
CA ILE A 168 -9.65 -75.82 6.10
C ILE A 168 -10.09 -74.85 7.22
N PHE A 169 -10.96 -75.30 8.12
CA PHE A 169 -11.44 -74.48 9.24
C PHE A 169 -10.28 -74.02 10.13
N TYR A 170 -9.42 -74.95 10.58
CA TYR A 170 -8.26 -74.60 11.41
C TYR A 170 -7.25 -73.71 10.68
N ALA A 171 -6.99 -73.96 9.39
CA ALA A 171 -6.13 -73.10 8.58
C ALA A 171 -6.68 -71.67 8.45
N ARG A 172 -8.00 -71.51 8.27
CA ARG A 172 -8.67 -70.21 8.20
C ARG A 172 -8.56 -69.44 9.51
N VAL A 173 -8.81 -70.11 10.64
CA VAL A 173 -8.70 -69.51 11.98
C VAL A 173 -7.27 -69.05 12.26
N ALA A 174 -6.27 -69.87 11.93
CA ALA A 174 -4.86 -69.50 12.10
C ALA A 174 -4.47 -68.27 11.26
N SER A 175 -4.95 -68.19 10.01
CA SER A 175 -4.72 -67.05 9.12
C SER A 175 -5.34 -65.75 9.68
N ILE A 176 -6.59 -65.81 10.16
CA ILE A 176 -7.28 -64.66 10.75
C ILE A 176 -6.54 -64.15 11.99
N ARG A 177 -6.08 -65.06 12.88
CA ARG A 177 -5.31 -64.67 14.06
C ARG A 177 -3.99 -63.97 13.70
N LYS A 178 -3.28 -64.45 12.67
CA LYS A 178 -2.06 -63.78 12.16
C LYS A 178 -2.38 -62.38 11.65
N ARG A 179 -3.44 -62.23 10.83
CA ARG A 179 -3.87 -60.93 10.29
C ARG A 179 -4.28 -59.95 11.39
N ASN A 180 -5.05 -60.40 12.38
CA ASN A 180 -5.45 -59.56 13.52
C ASN A 180 -4.25 -59.12 14.37
N LYS A 181 -3.22 -59.96 14.53
CA LYS A 181 -1.99 -59.59 15.25
C LYS A 181 -1.19 -58.53 14.49
N LEU A 182 -1.08 -58.67 13.16
CA LEU A 182 -0.43 -57.67 12.31
C LEU A 182 -1.19 -56.34 12.34
N LEU A 183 -2.51 -56.38 12.15
CA LEU A 183 -3.36 -55.20 12.20
C LEU A 183 -3.26 -54.47 13.55
N LYS A 184 -3.26 -55.20 14.67
CA LYS A 184 -3.07 -54.59 16.00
C LYS A 184 -1.72 -53.88 16.14
N ARG A 185 -0.65 -54.45 15.55
CA ARG A 185 0.68 -53.81 15.54
C ARG A 185 0.69 -52.55 14.66
N GLU A 186 0.08 -52.64 13.48
CA GLU A 186 -0.01 -51.53 12.54
C GLU A 186 -0.83 -50.37 13.12
N VAL A 187 -2.00 -50.66 13.69
CA VAL A 187 -2.81 -49.67 14.42
C VAL A 187 -2.00 -49.08 15.56
N GLY A 188 -1.36 -49.89 16.40
CA GLY A 188 -0.53 -49.38 17.50
C GLY A 188 0.60 -48.48 17.04
N ASN A 189 1.29 -48.82 15.95
CA ASN A 189 2.34 -47.99 15.36
C ASN A 189 1.76 -46.70 14.78
N ARG A 190 0.65 -46.77 14.03
CA ARG A 190 0.02 -45.60 13.44
C ARG A 190 -0.55 -44.65 14.49
N THR A 191 -1.10 -45.19 15.57
CA THR A 191 -1.56 -44.40 16.71
C THR A 191 -0.39 -43.69 17.39
N LYS A 192 0.77 -44.36 17.56
CA LYS A 192 1.99 -43.71 18.08
C LYS A 192 2.50 -42.60 17.16
N GLU A 193 2.56 -42.84 15.85
CA GLU A 193 2.94 -41.84 14.85
C GLU A 193 1.98 -40.64 14.88
N LEU A 194 0.67 -40.89 14.95
CA LEU A 194 -0.34 -39.83 15.06
C LEU A 194 -0.20 -39.04 16.36
N HIS A 195 0.08 -39.69 17.49
CA HIS A 195 0.32 -38.97 18.74
C HIS A 195 1.59 -38.13 18.69
N ALA A 196 2.67 -38.64 18.09
CA ALA A 196 3.90 -37.87 17.89
C ALA A 196 3.67 -36.67 16.95
N MET A 197 2.92 -36.88 15.86
CA MET A 197 2.55 -35.83 14.92
C MET A 197 1.65 -34.78 15.56
N ASN A 198 0.65 -35.19 16.34
CA ASN A 198 -0.23 -34.27 17.07
C ASN A 198 0.53 -33.47 18.13
N ALA A 199 1.48 -34.09 18.85
CA ALA A 199 2.32 -33.39 19.80
C ALA A 199 3.18 -32.32 19.10
N SER A 200 3.81 -32.67 17.96
CA SER A 200 4.57 -31.71 17.15
C SER A 200 3.71 -30.60 16.56
N LEU A 201 2.46 -30.88 16.16
CA LEU A 201 1.52 -29.86 15.69
C LEU A 201 1.13 -28.87 16.80
N ILE A 202 0.96 -29.34 18.03
CA ILE A 202 0.70 -28.47 19.19
C ILE A 202 1.90 -27.55 19.44
N GLU A 203 3.12 -28.09 19.39
CA GLU A 203 4.36 -27.31 19.53
C GLU A 203 4.47 -26.23 18.44
N GLN A 204 4.20 -26.58 17.17
CA GLN A 204 4.16 -25.61 16.07
C GLN A 204 3.09 -24.53 16.27
N TYR A 205 1.91 -24.91 16.79
CA TYR A 205 0.85 -23.96 17.07
C TYR A 205 1.26 -22.96 18.15
N ASP A 206 1.91 -23.43 19.21
CA ASP A 206 2.44 -22.59 20.27
C ASP A 206 3.55 -21.66 19.74
N GLU A 207 4.49 -22.15 18.93
CA GLU A 207 5.52 -21.32 18.29
C GLU A 207 4.92 -20.21 17.41
N ILE A 208 3.94 -20.55 16.57
CA ILE A 208 3.25 -19.58 15.71
C ILE A 208 2.53 -18.53 16.56
N SER A 209 1.91 -18.93 17.68
CA SER A 209 1.21 -18.00 18.57
C SER A 209 2.17 -16.97 19.18
N VAL A 210 3.35 -17.41 19.61
CA VAL A 210 4.41 -16.53 20.15
C VAL A 210 4.99 -15.62 19.06
N GLN A 211 5.19 -16.13 17.83
CA GLN A 211 5.65 -15.31 16.71
C GLN A 211 4.63 -14.23 16.35
N LYS A 212 3.34 -14.56 16.36
CA LYS A 212 2.26 -13.62 16.10
C LYS A 212 2.25 -12.47 17.11
N GLU A 213 2.37 -12.78 18.40
CA GLU A 213 2.42 -11.75 19.45
C GLU A 213 3.63 -10.81 19.29
N ARG A 214 4.82 -11.35 18.98
CA ARG A 214 5.99 -10.51 18.68
C ARG A 214 5.77 -9.60 17.46
N LEU A 215 5.09 -10.12 16.43
CA LEU A 215 4.77 -9.36 15.23
C LEU A 215 3.79 -8.21 15.55
N GLU A 216 2.79 -8.46 16.40
CA GLU A 216 1.85 -7.43 16.85
C GLU A 216 2.57 -6.31 17.62
N ILE A 217 3.46 -6.64 18.56
CA ILE A 217 4.28 -5.66 19.28
C ILE A 217 5.17 -4.86 18.32
N SER A 218 5.82 -5.54 17.36
CA SER A 218 6.67 -4.88 16.36
C SER A 218 5.87 -3.94 15.46
N ASN A 219 4.64 -4.32 15.08
CA ASN A 219 3.77 -3.48 14.25
C ASN A 219 3.31 -2.24 15.01
N ASP A 220 2.99 -2.36 16.30
CA ASP A 220 2.63 -1.22 17.13
C ASP A 220 3.79 -0.24 17.31
N GLU A 221 5.03 -0.74 17.44
CA GLU A 221 6.22 0.10 17.48
C GLU A 221 6.45 0.82 16.14
N ILE A 222 6.31 0.13 15.01
CA ILE A 222 6.41 0.74 13.67
C ILE A 222 5.35 1.84 13.50
N ARG A 223 4.11 1.62 13.98
CA ARG A 223 3.05 2.65 13.94
C ARG A 223 3.44 3.89 14.73
N ARG A 224 3.93 3.73 15.97
CA ARG A 224 4.42 4.87 16.78
C ARG A 224 5.54 5.64 16.09
N GLN A 225 6.48 4.93 15.46
CA GLN A 225 7.56 5.56 14.70
C GLN A 225 7.03 6.31 13.48
N THR A 226 6.04 5.74 12.78
CA THR A 226 5.39 6.36 11.63
C THR A 226 4.69 7.65 12.01
N ASP A 227 3.92 7.65 13.11
CA ASP A 227 3.24 8.84 13.62
C ASP A 227 4.24 9.95 13.98
N LYS A 228 5.35 9.60 14.65
CA LYS A 228 6.42 10.54 14.98
C LYS A 228 7.11 11.13 13.74
N ILE A 229 7.32 10.33 12.69
CA ILE A 229 7.88 10.80 11.43
C ILE A 229 6.93 11.77 10.75
N ILE A 230 5.62 11.50 10.75
CA ILE A 230 4.60 12.39 10.18
C ILE A 230 4.61 13.74 10.91
N GLU A 231 4.64 13.73 12.24
CA GLU A 231 4.73 14.96 13.05
C GLU A 231 6.00 15.76 12.74
N GLN A 232 7.15 15.09 12.63
CA GLN A 232 8.41 15.73 12.23
C GLN A 232 8.36 16.31 10.82
N GLN A 233 7.75 15.63 9.86
CA GLN A 233 7.59 16.14 8.50
C GLN A 233 6.72 17.39 8.46
N GLN A 234 5.62 17.42 9.22
CA GLN A 234 4.76 18.59 9.31
C GLN A 234 5.52 19.79 9.91
N HIS A 235 6.26 19.58 11.00
CA HIS A 235 7.08 20.63 11.61
C HIS A 235 8.14 21.19 10.65
N ILE A 236 8.82 20.33 9.89
CA ILE A 236 9.81 20.74 8.88
C ILE A 236 9.14 21.56 7.77
N LEU A 237 7.93 21.18 7.35
CA LEU A 237 7.18 21.91 6.33
C LEU A 237 6.84 23.33 6.80
N ASP A 238 6.33 23.47 8.03
CA ASP A 238 6.00 24.77 8.62
C ASP A 238 7.27 25.65 8.76
N GLN A 239 8.39 25.05 9.18
CA GLN A 239 9.68 25.75 9.25
C GLN A 239 10.18 26.22 7.88
N ASN A 240 10.05 25.39 6.84
CA ASN A 240 10.45 25.77 5.48
C ASN A 240 9.60 26.93 4.95
N GLN A 241 8.29 26.93 5.21
CA GLN A 241 7.43 28.04 4.81
C GLN A 241 7.81 29.35 5.51
N GLN A 242 8.10 29.30 6.81
CA GLN A 242 8.59 30.47 7.55
C GLN A 242 9.94 30.96 7.03
N LEU A 243 10.84 30.04 6.69
CA LEU A 243 12.14 30.36 6.14
C LEU A 243 12.01 31.05 4.77
N GLU A 244 11.18 30.51 3.87
CA GLU A 244 10.92 31.13 2.57
C GLU A 244 10.35 32.54 2.70
N HIS A 245 9.41 32.76 3.62
CA HIS A 245 8.87 34.09 3.89
C HIS A 245 9.97 35.05 4.37
N SER A 246 10.81 34.60 5.30
CA SER A 246 11.92 35.39 5.86
C SER A 246 12.96 35.74 4.80
N VAL A 247 13.28 34.81 3.89
CA VAL A 247 14.22 35.04 2.77
C VAL A 247 13.66 36.11 1.83
N LYS A 248 12.38 36.04 1.44
CA LYS A 248 11.75 37.05 0.59
C LYS A 248 11.75 38.45 1.22
N GLU A 249 11.47 38.55 2.51
CA GLU A 249 11.54 39.81 3.23
C GLU A 249 12.98 40.37 3.26
N LEU A 250 13.97 39.50 3.51
CA LEU A 250 15.38 39.88 3.49
C LEU A 250 15.84 40.36 2.11
N GLU A 251 15.45 39.67 1.04
CA GLU A 251 15.75 40.06 -0.33
C GLU A 251 15.17 41.43 -0.66
N LYS A 252 13.90 41.68 -0.29
CA LYS A 252 13.24 42.98 -0.48
C LYS A 252 13.93 44.10 0.32
N LEU A 253 14.34 43.82 1.56
CA LEU A 253 15.08 44.78 2.38
C LEU A 253 16.44 45.09 1.76
N ASN A 254 17.13 44.07 1.24
CA ASN A 254 18.45 44.23 0.66
C ASN A 254 18.39 44.99 -0.67
N SER A 255 17.42 44.71 -1.54
CA SER A 255 17.23 45.47 -2.79
C SER A 255 16.94 46.95 -2.50
N THR A 256 16.09 47.23 -1.50
CA THR A 256 15.78 48.59 -1.06
C THR A 256 17.05 49.32 -0.58
N LYS A 257 17.90 48.61 0.18
CA LYS A 257 19.17 49.14 0.69
C LYS A 257 20.15 49.44 -0.45
N ASP A 258 20.32 48.50 -1.39
CA ASP A 258 21.26 48.65 -2.51
C ASP A 258 20.83 49.79 -3.45
N TYR A 259 19.53 49.92 -3.68
CA TYR A 259 18.95 51.03 -4.43
C TYR A 259 19.22 52.38 -3.76
N PHE A 260 19.00 52.48 -2.43
CA PHE A 260 19.25 53.69 -1.66
C PHE A 260 20.73 54.13 -1.71
N PHE A 261 21.67 53.19 -1.56
CA PHE A 261 23.10 53.50 -1.68
C PHE A 261 23.48 53.98 -3.08
N SER A 262 22.82 53.46 -4.12
CA SER A 262 23.07 53.88 -5.51
C SER A 262 22.66 55.33 -5.75
N ILE A 263 21.49 55.77 -5.26
CA ILE A 263 21.05 57.17 -5.34
C ILE A 263 22.01 58.08 -4.58
N LEU A 264 22.34 57.74 -3.33
CA LEU A 264 23.25 58.55 -2.52
C LEU A 264 24.62 58.73 -3.16
N ALA A 265 25.17 57.65 -3.73
CA ALA A 265 26.47 57.71 -4.38
C ALA A 265 26.46 58.67 -5.56
N HIS A 266 25.40 58.66 -6.37
CA HIS A 266 25.23 59.59 -7.49
C HIS A 266 25.07 61.04 -6.99
N ASP A 267 24.15 61.26 -6.05
CA ASP A 267 23.74 62.60 -5.64
C ASP A 267 24.72 63.28 -4.68
N LEU A 268 25.60 62.51 -4.03
CA LEU A 268 26.77 63.04 -3.33
C LEU A 268 27.90 63.37 -4.32
N LYS A 269 28.10 62.54 -5.35
CA LYS A 269 29.18 62.71 -6.31
C LYS A 269 29.05 64.02 -7.09
N ASP A 270 27.85 64.39 -7.52
CA ASP A 270 27.61 65.60 -8.33
C ASP A 270 28.03 66.92 -7.65
N PRO A 271 27.55 67.27 -6.44
CA PRO A 271 27.96 68.51 -5.77
C PRO A 271 29.42 68.47 -5.31
N VAL A 272 29.95 67.30 -4.93
CA VAL A 272 31.37 67.15 -4.59
C VAL A 272 32.26 67.35 -5.82
N HIS A 273 31.83 66.85 -6.98
CA HIS A 273 32.53 67.06 -8.25
C HIS A 273 32.50 68.53 -8.64
N ALA A 274 31.33 69.18 -8.58
CA ALA A 274 31.19 70.62 -8.86
C ALA A 274 32.08 71.47 -7.93
N LEU A 275 32.10 71.18 -6.63
CA LEU A 275 33.01 71.79 -5.66
C LEU A 275 34.47 71.61 -6.06
N THR A 276 34.87 70.40 -6.41
CA THR A 276 36.24 70.07 -6.78
C THR A 276 36.67 70.79 -8.07
N GLU A 277 35.81 70.85 -9.07
CA GLU A 277 36.06 71.55 -10.32
C GLU A 277 36.14 73.06 -10.14
N MET A 278 35.19 73.67 -9.41
CA MET A 278 35.21 75.11 -9.12
C MET A 278 36.44 75.50 -8.32
N MET A 279 36.78 74.74 -7.28
CA MET A 279 38.01 74.95 -6.50
C MET A 279 39.27 74.79 -7.36
N GLY A 280 39.30 73.79 -8.24
CA GLY A 280 40.41 73.58 -9.16
C GLY A 280 40.57 74.72 -10.17
N PHE A 281 39.46 75.19 -10.73
CA PHE A 281 39.43 76.34 -11.64
C PHE A 281 39.91 77.62 -10.94
N MET A 282 39.39 77.91 -9.75
CA MET A 282 39.81 79.06 -8.94
C MET A 282 41.30 78.99 -8.61
N LYS A 283 41.78 77.84 -8.09
CA LYS A 283 43.19 77.63 -7.74
C LYS A 283 44.12 77.91 -8.93
N ASN A 284 43.74 77.51 -10.14
CA ASN A 284 44.55 77.66 -11.34
C ASN A 284 44.43 79.06 -12.00
N ASN A 285 43.37 79.83 -11.68
CA ASN A 285 43.08 81.13 -12.30
C ASN A 285 42.98 82.28 -11.30
N LEU A 286 43.52 82.12 -10.09
CA LEU A 286 43.40 83.06 -8.97
C LEU A 286 43.76 84.53 -9.29
N ARG A 287 44.67 84.75 -10.26
CA ARG A 287 45.11 86.09 -10.70
C ARG A 287 44.31 86.67 -11.88
N ARG A 288 43.42 85.87 -12.48
CA ARG A 288 42.67 86.17 -13.71
C ARG A 288 41.17 86.31 -13.51
N ILE A 289 40.64 85.82 -12.39
CA ILE A 289 39.22 85.89 -12.05
C ILE A 289 38.92 87.30 -11.52
N ASP A 290 37.88 87.93 -12.04
CA ASP A 290 37.43 89.23 -11.52
C ASP A 290 36.69 89.07 -10.18
N ARG A 291 36.50 90.17 -9.45
CA ARG A 291 35.87 90.13 -8.12
C ARG A 291 34.42 89.61 -8.16
N LYS A 292 33.65 89.96 -9.20
CA LYS A 292 32.25 89.58 -9.34
C LYS A 292 32.10 88.10 -9.72
N GLU A 293 32.97 87.60 -10.59
CA GLU A 293 33.08 86.17 -10.91
C GLU A 293 33.53 85.37 -9.68
N LEU A 294 34.49 85.88 -8.91
CA LEU A 294 34.95 85.25 -7.67
C LEU A 294 33.82 85.13 -6.63
N GLU A 295 33.07 86.21 -6.42
CA GLU A 295 31.87 86.22 -5.57
C GLU A 295 30.87 85.16 -6.04
N GLY A 296 30.59 85.09 -7.35
CA GLY A 296 29.71 84.05 -7.91
C GLY A 296 30.23 82.61 -7.74
N TYR A 297 31.53 82.35 -7.88
CA TYR A 297 32.11 81.03 -7.62
C TYR A 297 32.03 80.65 -6.14
N ILE A 298 32.28 81.60 -5.23
CA ILE A 298 32.17 81.38 -3.78
C ILE A 298 30.72 81.08 -3.40
N ASP A 299 29.74 81.82 -3.94
CA ASP A 299 28.32 81.57 -3.69
C ASP A 299 27.89 80.18 -4.19
N ASN A 300 28.33 79.80 -5.39
CA ASN A 300 28.07 78.47 -5.95
C ASN A 300 28.71 77.35 -5.11
N MET A 301 29.95 77.54 -4.66
CA MET A 301 30.62 76.58 -3.78
C MET A 301 29.93 76.48 -2.42
N TYR A 302 29.51 77.60 -1.85
CA TYR A 302 28.76 77.60 -0.60
C TYR A 302 27.43 76.86 -0.76
N GLY A 303 26.70 77.11 -1.85
CA GLY A 303 25.46 76.39 -2.20
C GLY A 303 25.68 74.88 -2.36
N ALA A 304 26.73 74.46 -3.08
CA ALA A 304 27.06 73.05 -3.25
C ALA A 304 27.48 72.37 -1.94
N SER A 305 28.22 73.06 -1.08
CA SER A 305 28.60 72.59 0.26
C SER A 305 27.38 72.42 1.18
N ALA A 306 26.47 73.40 1.17
CA ALA A 306 25.22 73.31 1.91
C ALA A 306 24.35 72.13 1.44
N ALA A 307 24.29 71.87 0.13
CA ALA A 307 23.58 70.72 -0.42
C ALA A 307 24.17 69.37 0.03
N VAL A 308 25.50 69.23 0.04
CA VAL A 308 26.19 68.03 0.57
C VAL A 308 25.89 67.82 2.05
N TYR A 309 25.87 68.90 2.83
CA TYR A 309 25.59 68.84 4.25
C TYR A 309 24.16 68.36 4.54
N GLU A 310 23.16 68.91 3.84
CA GLU A 310 21.76 68.47 3.93
C GLU A 310 21.59 66.99 3.51
N LEU A 311 22.28 66.54 2.46
CA LEU A 311 22.31 65.14 2.05
C LEU A 311 22.84 64.23 3.17
N LEU A 312 23.92 64.64 3.85
CA LEU A 312 24.52 63.92 4.97
C LEU A 312 23.57 63.83 6.18
N ILE A 313 22.87 64.92 6.50
CA ILE A 313 21.87 64.93 7.56
C ILE A 313 20.71 63.99 7.21
N ASN A 314 20.20 64.05 5.98
CA ASN A 314 19.12 63.19 5.52
C ASN A 314 19.52 61.71 5.57
N LEU A 315 20.75 61.37 5.15
CA LEU A 315 21.31 60.04 5.26
C LEU A 315 21.40 59.55 6.71
N LEU A 316 21.93 60.37 7.62
CA LEU A 316 22.05 60.01 9.02
C LEU A 316 20.67 59.82 9.68
N THR A 317 19.71 60.66 9.30
CA THR A 317 18.32 60.58 9.77
C THR A 317 17.68 59.26 9.30
N TRP A 318 17.84 58.90 8.02
CA TRP A 318 17.34 57.63 7.48
C TRP A 318 18.04 56.40 8.08
N SER A 319 19.37 56.42 8.22
CA SER A 319 20.13 55.31 8.82
C SER A 319 19.68 55.02 10.26
N ARG A 320 19.42 56.09 11.02
CA ARG A 320 18.90 55.97 12.39
C ARG A 320 17.46 55.46 12.41
N SER A 321 16.62 55.84 11.45
CA SER A 321 15.21 55.43 11.39
C SER A 321 15.08 53.93 11.10
N GLN A 322 15.92 53.38 10.21
CA GLN A 322 15.98 51.94 9.92
C GLN A 322 16.42 51.09 11.11
N SER A 323 17.24 51.66 12.00
CA SER A 323 17.81 50.94 13.14
C SER A 323 16.85 50.78 14.35
N LYS A 324 15.57 51.16 14.24
CA LYS A 324 14.60 51.28 15.36
C LYS A 324 15.12 52.10 16.57
N LYS A 325 16.12 52.95 16.35
CA LYS A 325 16.79 53.76 17.40
C LYS A 325 16.33 55.21 17.45
N ILE A 326 15.48 55.65 16.51
CA ILE A 326 14.83 56.95 16.62
C ILE A 326 13.61 56.78 17.52
N ASN A 327 13.73 57.26 18.76
CA ASN A 327 12.58 57.49 19.61
C ASN A 327 12.07 58.91 19.32
N ALA A 328 10.82 59.03 18.87
CA ALA A 328 10.17 60.34 18.82
C ALA A 328 10.07 60.90 20.24
N THR A 329 10.28 62.21 20.39
CA THR A 329 10.07 62.93 21.65
C THR A 329 8.81 63.79 21.53
N PRO A 330 7.61 63.18 21.56
CA PRO A 330 6.39 63.91 21.29
C PRO A 330 6.08 64.91 22.42
N ALA A 331 5.75 66.12 22.01
CA ALA A 331 5.30 67.21 22.87
C ALA A 331 4.05 67.87 22.29
N SER A 332 3.25 68.50 23.13
CA SER A 332 2.13 69.33 22.68
C SER A 332 2.66 70.68 22.22
N PHE A 333 2.39 71.08 20.98
CA PHE A 333 2.78 72.40 20.47
C PHE A 333 1.76 72.96 19.47
N ASN A 334 1.84 74.27 19.24
CA ASN A 334 0.91 74.98 18.36
C ASN A 334 1.29 74.77 16.89
N LEU A 335 0.35 74.25 16.09
CA LEU A 335 0.61 73.98 14.67
C LEU A 335 0.81 75.27 13.86
N ARG A 336 0.07 76.35 14.19
CA ARG A 336 0.19 77.64 13.47
C ARG A 336 1.59 78.24 13.60
N GLU A 337 2.18 78.15 14.79
CA GLU A 337 3.54 78.67 15.02
C GLU A 337 4.59 77.92 14.19
N LEU A 338 4.45 76.60 14.05
CA LEU A 338 5.33 75.78 13.22
C LEU A 338 5.20 76.16 11.74
N ILE A 339 3.98 76.31 11.24
CA ILE A 339 3.74 76.72 9.84
C ILE A 339 4.34 78.11 9.60
N SER A 340 4.05 79.10 10.46
CA SER A 340 4.56 80.46 10.29
C SER A 340 6.08 80.62 10.47
N LYS A 341 6.74 79.67 11.14
CA LYS A 341 8.20 79.56 11.09
C LYS A 341 8.67 79.11 9.71
N ASN A 342 8.06 78.07 9.13
CA ASN A 342 8.43 77.54 7.82
C ASN A 342 8.10 78.50 6.67
N GLU A 343 6.99 79.25 6.76
CA GLU A 343 6.66 80.36 5.85
C GLU A 343 7.80 81.37 5.75
N ARG A 344 8.30 81.85 6.89
CA ARG A 344 9.42 82.82 6.93
C ARG A 344 10.70 82.27 6.33
N VAL A 345 10.96 80.98 6.51
CA VAL A 345 12.15 80.32 5.96
C VAL A 345 12.07 80.20 4.43
N LEU A 346 10.88 79.95 3.89
CA LEU A 346 10.66 79.70 2.46
C LEU A 346 10.24 80.96 1.68
N ASN A 347 10.01 82.09 2.38
CA ASN A 347 9.60 83.36 1.78
C ASN A 347 10.48 83.80 0.59
N PRO A 348 11.83 83.72 0.65
CA PRO A 348 12.65 84.10 -0.50
C PRO A 348 12.38 83.27 -1.77
N GLN A 349 12.02 81.98 -1.61
CA GLN A 349 11.71 81.10 -2.74
C GLN A 349 10.31 81.38 -3.31
N LEU A 350 9.35 81.70 -2.44
CA LEU A 350 8.01 82.13 -2.83
C LEU A 350 8.07 83.44 -3.62
N ASP A 351 8.83 84.42 -3.12
CA ASP A 351 9.01 85.73 -3.76
C ASP A 351 9.68 85.60 -5.14
N ASN A 352 10.69 84.73 -5.25
CA ASN A 352 11.41 84.51 -6.52
C ASN A 352 10.52 83.94 -7.62
N LYS A 353 9.50 83.14 -7.28
CA LYS A 353 8.50 82.62 -8.23
C LYS A 353 7.20 83.43 -8.25
N HIS A 354 7.09 84.49 -7.45
CA HIS A 354 5.85 85.24 -7.24
C HIS A 354 4.65 84.37 -6.85
N ILE A 355 4.87 83.30 -6.06
CA ILE A 355 3.80 82.38 -5.64
C ILE A 355 3.04 82.97 -4.45
N HIS A 356 1.71 82.97 -4.52
CA HIS A 356 0.87 83.44 -3.42
C HIS A 356 0.61 82.31 -2.41
N LEU A 357 1.07 82.49 -1.16
CA LEU A 357 0.84 81.54 -0.06
C LEU A 357 -0.28 82.01 0.86
N GLU A 358 -1.32 81.20 1.01
CA GLU A 358 -2.44 81.45 1.92
C GLU A 358 -2.50 80.42 3.03
N THR A 359 -2.60 80.89 4.27
CA THR A 359 -2.57 80.00 5.45
C THR A 359 -3.79 80.18 6.33
N HIS A 360 -4.66 79.17 6.30
CA HIS A 360 -5.90 79.03 7.04
C HIS A 360 -5.74 77.97 8.15
N VAL A 361 -4.87 78.27 9.12
CA VAL A 361 -4.62 77.42 10.30
C VAL A 361 -4.98 78.22 11.56
N ASP A 362 -5.96 77.74 12.31
CA ASP A 362 -6.39 78.37 13.58
C ASP A 362 -5.32 78.18 14.67
N HIS A 363 -5.11 79.22 15.49
CA HIS A 363 -4.25 79.18 16.69
C HIS A 363 -4.74 78.18 17.76
N ALA A 364 -5.98 77.69 17.67
CA ALA A 364 -6.50 76.64 18.54
C ALA A 364 -5.99 75.22 18.19
N HIS A 365 -5.30 75.03 17.06
CA HIS A 365 -4.79 73.72 16.65
C HIS A 365 -3.48 73.36 17.36
N PHE A 366 -3.56 72.44 18.33
CA PHE A 366 -2.42 71.83 19.01
C PHE A 366 -2.29 70.36 18.62
N VAL A 367 -1.07 69.93 18.29
CA VAL A 367 -0.76 68.54 17.93
C VAL A 367 0.17 67.93 18.97
N PHE A 368 0.08 66.61 19.17
CA PHE A 368 1.01 65.85 20.01
C PHE A 368 1.97 65.06 19.12
N ALA A 369 3.15 65.63 18.88
CA ALA A 369 4.17 65.07 17.98
C ALA A 369 5.56 65.60 18.35
N ASP A 370 6.61 65.05 17.75
CA ASP A 370 7.96 65.60 17.82
C ASP A 370 8.06 66.83 16.91
N TYR A 371 8.37 67.98 17.53
CA TYR A 371 8.41 69.27 16.83
C TYR A 371 9.42 69.29 15.68
N ASN A 372 10.62 68.72 15.87
CA ASN A 372 11.68 68.76 14.86
C ASN A 372 11.36 67.84 13.68
N MET A 373 10.75 66.69 13.95
CA MET A 373 10.29 65.78 12.92
C MET A 373 9.19 66.42 12.07
N LEU A 374 8.20 67.05 12.70
CA LEU A 374 7.13 67.73 11.98
C LEU A 374 7.62 68.97 11.22
N ASP A 375 8.56 69.74 11.78
CA ASP A 375 9.22 70.85 11.09
C ASP A 375 9.89 70.40 9.79
N THR A 376 10.56 69.25 9.83
CA THR A 376 11.22 68.66 8.66
C THR A 376 10.20 68.20 7.62
N VAL A 377 9.12 67.53 8.05
CA VAL A 377 8.02 67.10 7.17
C VAL A 377 7.36 68.29 6.47
N VAL A 378 6.97 69.31 7.23
CA VAL A 378 6.30 70.51 6.70
C VAL A 378 7.21 71.25 5.73
N ARG A 379 8.49 71.42 6.07
CA ARG A 379 9.48 72.06 5.19
C ARG A 379 9.65 71.31 3.87
N ASN A 380 9.70 69.98 3.91
CA ASN A 380 9.82 69.14 2.70
C ASN A 380 8.59 69.26 1.81
N ILE A 381 7.39 69.23 2.38
CA ILE A 381 6.15 69.29 1.59
C ILE A 381 5.94 70.69 1.02
N LEU A 382 6.12 71.75 1.82
CA LEU A 382 6.04 73.13 1.32
C LEU A 382 7.14 73.44 0.29
N GLY A 383 8.35 72.94 0.50
CA GLY A 383 9.44 73.07 -0.47
C GLY A 383 9.09 72.41 -1.81
N ASN A 384 8.49 71.21 -1.78
CA ASN A 384 8.00 70.54 -2.98
C ASN A 384 6.86 71.33 -3.65
N ALA A 385 5.91 71.85 -2.87
CA ALA A 385 4.83 72.69 -3.40
C ALA A 385 5.38 73.91 -4.15
N ILE A 386 6.36 74.61 -3.60
CA ILE A 386 7.03 75.77 -4.26
C ILE A 386 7.79 75.33 -5.51
N LYS A 387 8.51 74.20 -5.42
CA LYS A 387 9.32 73.66 -6.51
C LYS A 387 8.49 73.29 -7.74
N PHE A 388 7.33 72.67 -7.54
CA PHE A 388 6.49 72.15 -8.62
C PHE A 388 5.34 73.06 -9.03
N THR A 389 5.18 74.20 -8.34
CA THR A 389 4.30 75.30 -8.76
C THR A 389 5.04 76.22 -9.73
N ASP A 390 4.35 76.63 -10.80
CA ASP A 390 4.89 77.57 -11.78
C ASP A 390 4.80 79.02 -11.29
N TYR A 391 5.40 79.96 -12.03
CA TYR A 391 5.38 81.38 -11.67
C TYR A 391 3.96 81.92 -11.52
N ASN A 392 3.73 82.75 -10.50
CA ASN A 392 2.41 83.31 -10.15
C ASN A 392 1.35 82.28 -9.72
N GLY A 393 1.75 81.06 -9.38
CA GLY A 393 0.85 80.05 -8.82
C GLY A 393 0.41 80.36 -7.38
N ARG A 394 -0.38 79.45 -6.81
CA ARG A 394 -0.92 79.57 -5.46
C ARG A 394 -0.64 78.32 -4.64
N ILE A 395 -0.31 78.51 -3.37
CA ILE A 395 -0.20 77.43 -2.38
C ILE A 395 -1.14 77.79 -1.22
N GLU A 396 -1.90 76.81 -0.74
CA GLU A 396 -2.85 76.97 0.35
C GLU A 396 -2.57 75.95 1.45
N VAL A 397 -2.46 76.42 2.70
CA VAL A 397 -2.23 75.60 3.88
C VAL A 397 -3.44 75.68 4.80
N ASN A 398 -4.15 74.57 4.95
CA ASN A 398 -5.35 74.45 5.77
C ASN A 398 -5.13 73.44 6.90
N ALA A 399 -5.71 73.67 8.07
CA ALA A 399 -5.77 72.64 9.11
C ALA A 399 -7.19 72.51 9.66
N ALA A 400 -7.65 71.28 9.82
CA ALA A 400 -8.95 70.99 10.41
C ALA A 400 -8.85 69.87 11.45
N ARG A 401 -9.54 70.05 12.58
CA ARG A 401 -9.67 69.01 13.58
C ARG A 401 -10.77 68.01 13.17
N ASN A 402 -10.43 66.72 13.16
CA ASN A 402 -11.34 65.61 12.92
C ASN A 402 -11.26 64.63 14.10
N GLY A 403 -12.14 64.83 15.08
CA GLY A 403 -12.19 64.02 16.31
C GLY A 403 -10.92 64.15 17.15
N SER A 404 -10.23 63.01 17.34
CA SER A 404 -8.96 62.92 18.10
C SER A 404 -7.73 63.33 17.30
N ASN A 405 -7.88 63.71 16.02
CA ASN A 405 -6.76 64.02 15.13
C ASN A 405 -6.92 65.41 14.50
N ILE A 406 -5.81 66.01 14.09
CA ILE A 406 -5.76 67.19 13.24
C ILE A 406 -5.21 66.78 11.88
N VAL A 407 -5.88 67.22 10.81
CA VAL A 407 -5.44 67.02 9.43
C VAL A 407 -4.95 68.35 8.88
N LEU A 408 -3.64 68.41 8.60
CA LEU A 408 -2.99 69.50 7.86
C LEU A 408 -3.03 69.17 6.38
N ARG A 409 -3.56 70.09 5.57
CA ARG A 409 -3.65 70.00 4.12
C ARG A 409 -2.79 71.10 3.50
N ILE A 410 -1.88 70.73 2.60
CA ILE A 410 -1.06 71.66 1.82
C ILE A 410 -1.42 71.42 0.34
N THR A 411 -2.04 72.42 -0.29
CA THR A 411 -2.51 72.36 -1.67
C THR A 411 -1.69 73.31 -2.53
N ASP A 412 -1.19 72.83 -3.66
CA ASP A 412 -0.49 73.62 -4.68
C ASP A 412 -1.28 73.63 -5.99
N THR A 413 -1.10 74.68 -6.80
CA THR A 413 -1.64 74.76 -8.17
C THR A 413 -0.57 74.40 -9.21
N GLY A 414 0.32 73.47 -8.89
CA GLY A 414 1.44 73.10 -9.74
C GLY A 414 1.08 72.13 -10.86
N ILE A 415 2.11 71.48 -11.42
CA ILE A 415 1.98 70.56 -12.56
C ILE A 415 1.15 69.30 -12.28
N GLY A 416 0.91 68.99 -11.01
CA GLY A 416 0.25 67.75 -10.59
C GLY A 416 1.03 66.48 -10.97
N MET A 417 0.41 65.31 -10.74
CA MET A 417 1.03 64.00 -10.93
C MET A 417 0.09 63.04 -11.67
N SER A 418 0.65 62.16 -12.51
CA SER A 418 -0.12 61.06 -13.12
C SER A 418 -0.50 60.01 -12.07
N ALA A 419 -1.55 59.24 -12.31
CA ALA A 419 -1.99 58.17 -11.40
C ALA A 419 -0.86 57.15 -11.12
N GLU A 420 -0.05 56.83 -12.13
CA GLU A 420 1.11 55.94 -12.00
C GLU A 420 2.22 56.51 -11.09
N HIS A 421 2.46 57.83 -11.15
CA HIS A 421 3.39 58.51 -10.24
C HIS A 421 2.81 58.61 -8.81
N LEU A 422 1.50 58.79 -8.67
CA LEU A 422 0.84 58.94 -7.38
C LEU A 422 0.86 57.64 -6.56
N GLU A 423 0.62 56.49 -7.19
CA GLU A 423 0.69 55.17 -6.53
C GLU A 423 2.08 54.86 -5.96
N ASN A 424 3.13 55.40 -6.59
CA ASN A 424 4.52 55.12 -6.26
C ASN A 424 5.23 56.29 -5.57
N LEU A 425 4.53 57.37 -5.20
CA LEU A 425 5.15 58.61 -4.73
C LEU A 425 5.99 58.44 -3.45
N PHE A 426 5.56 57.52 -2.57
CA PHE A 426 6.26 57.19 -1.33
C PHE A 426 7.15 55.95 -1.46
N ALA A 427 7.19 55.30 -2.64
CA ALA A 427 8.03 54.14 -2.87
C ALA A 427 9.46 54.59 -3.20
N LEU A 428 10.45 54.00 -2.53
CA LEU A 428 11.86 54.28 -2.83
C LEU A 428 12.20 53.99 -4.30
N GLU A 429 11.67 52.92 -4.88
CA GLU A 429 12.06 52.40 -6.21
C GLU A 429 11.81 53.37 -7.39
N ASN A 430 11.02 54.43 -7.20
CA ASN A 430 10.66 55.40 -8.24
C ASN A 430 11.13 56.85 -7.94
N THR A 431 12.05 57.05 -6.99
CA THR A 431 12.66 58.37 -6.76
C THR A 431 13.72 58.68 -7.82
N GLY A 432 13.28 59.03 -9.02
CA GLY A 432 14.13 59.64 -10.04
C GLY A 432 14.44 61.11 -9.71
N VAL A 433 15.47 61.68 -10.35
CA VAL A 433 15.75 63.12 -10.29
C VAL A 433 14.55 63.86 -10.88
N THR A 434 13.76 64.49 -10.01
CA THR A 434 12.64 65.33 -10.44
C THR A 434 13.16 66.74 -10.68
N THR A 435 12.90 67.28 -11.86
CA THR A 435 13.20 68.66 -12.21
C THR A 435 11.96 69.51 -11.93
N GLY A 436 12.11 70.56 -11.12
CA GLY A 436 11.05 71.53 -10.83
C GLY A 436 10.74 72.41 -12.04
N THR A 437 9.70 73.24 -11.91
CA THR A 437 9.22 74.13 -12.99
C THR A 437 10.25 75.18 -13.41
N ALA A 438 11.21 75.52 -12.54
CA ALA A 438 12.29 76.46 -12.82
C ALA A 438 13.67 75.77 -12.89
N GLY A 439 13.71 74.44 -13.11
CA GLY A 439 14.95 73.69 -13.26
C GLY A 439 15.55 73.17 -11.96
N GLU A 440 14.84 73.27 -10.83
CA GLU A 440 15.35 72.84 -9.54
C GLU A 440 15.47 71.30 -9.48
N LYS A 441 16.66 70.78 -9.13
CA LYS A 441 16.83 69.34 -8.93
C LYS A 441 16.45 68.94 -7.51
N GLY A 442 15.71 67.85 -7.36
CA GLY A 442 15.37 67.27 -6.06
C GLY A 442 15.69 65.79 -6.02
N ILE A 443 16.14 65.33 -4.86
CA ILE A 443 16.71 64.01 -4.58
C ILE A 443 15.62 62.92 -4.42
N GLY A 444 14.33 63.31 -4.38
CA GLY A 444 13.20 62.38 -4.22
C GLY A 444 13.05 61.74 -2.82
N LEU A 445 14.08 61.78 -1.97
CA LEU A 445 14.07 61.19 -0.63
C LEU A 445 13.20 61.94 0.40
N GLY A 446 12.88 63.21 0.15
CA GLY A 446 12.17 64.06 1.13
C GLY A 446 10.79 63.54 1.54
N LEU A 447 10.04 62.94 0.59
CA LEU A 447 8.70 62.40 0.86
C LEU A 447 8.74 61.04 1.57
N VAL A 448 9.73 60.20 1.26
CA VAL A 448 9.96 58.92 1.94
C VAL A 448 10.32 59.17 3.41
N ILE A 449 11.22 60.12 3.67
CA ILE A 449 11.57 60.54 5.04
C ILE A 449 10.34 61.13 5.74
N ALA A 450 9.55 61.97 5.05
CA ALA A 450 8.34 62.55 5.61
C ALA A 450 7.34 61.46 6.06
N GLN A 451 7.12 60.43 5.25
CA GLN A 451 6.24 59.32 5.60
C GLN A 451 6.72 58.56 6.84
N GLN A 452 8.02 58.31 6.94
CA GLN A 452 8.60 57.60 8.08
C GLN A 452 8.52 58.43 9.38
N LEU A 453 8.82 59.73 9.31
CA LEU A 453 8.73 60.64 10.45
C LEU A 453 7.30 60.80 10.95
N ILE A 454 6.31 60.89 10.05
CA ILE A 454 4.89 60.94 10.42
C ILE A 454 4.43 59.62 11.05
N SER A 455 4.89 58.48 10.52
CA SER A 455 4.57 57.16 11.10
C SER A 455 5.13 57.00 12.51
N LEU A 456 6.34 57.51 12.79
CA LEU A 456 6.94 57.54 14.14
C LEU A 456 6.17 58.42 15.13
N ASN A 457 5.35 59.35 14.64
CA ASN A 457 4.50 60.24 15.43
C ASN A 457 3.04 59.77 15.48
N ASN A 458 2.78 58.49 15.19
CA ASN A 458 1.44 57.89 15.17
C ASN A 458 0.47 58.61 14.23
N GLY A 459 1.00 59.19 13.16
CA GLY A 459 0.23 59.90 12.13
C GLY A 459 0.14 59.13 10.81
N ALA A 460 -0.58 59.73 9.86
CA ALA A 460 -0.67 59.24 8.48
C ALA A 460 -0.42 60.38 7.48
N ILE A 461 0.18 60.07 6.34
CA ILE A 461 0.37 61.01 5.23
C ILE A 461 -0.15 60.39 3.93
N TRP A 462 -0.88 61.17 3.13
CA TRP A 462 -1.33 60.78 1.80
C TRP A 462 -1.41 61.98 0.86
N VAL A 463 -1.64 61.73 -0.42
CA VAL A 463 -1.67 62.75 -1.46
C VAL A 463 -2.84 62.52 -2.41
N GLU A 464 -3.42 63.61 -2.90
CA GLU A 464 -4.35 63.63 -4.02
C GLU A 464 -3.79 64.59 -5.07
N SER A 465 -3.73 64.19 -6.33
CA SER A 465 -3.21 65.05 -7.40
C SER A 465 -3.85 64.71 -8.73
N THR A 466 -3.99 65.74 -9.56
CA THR A 466 -4.48 65.61 -10.93
C THR A 466 -3.49 66.34 -11.83
N PRO A 467 -3.07 65.76 -12.96
CA PRO A 467 -2.16 66.43 -13.90
C PRO A 467 -2.71 67.82 -14.28
N GLU A 468 -1.81 68.81 -14.28
CA GLU A 468 -2.06 70.23 -14.59
C GLU A 468 -3.05 70.96 -13.67
N GLN A 469 -3.51 70.31 -12.59
CA GLN A 469 -4.41 70.94 -11.60
C GLN A 469 -3.78 71.03 -10.20
N GLY A 470 -2.54 70.60 -10.05
CA GLY A 470 -1.78 70.64 -8.81
C GLY A 470 -1.98 69.43 -7.90
N SER A 471 -1.54 69.56 -6.65
CA SER A 471 -1.52 68.47 -5.66
C SER A 471 -2.01 68.93 -4.30
N SER A 472 -2.57 68.01 -3.52
CA SER A 472 -2.97 68.21 -2.13
C SER A 472 -2.35 67.13 -1.27
N PHE A 473 -1.40 67.53 -0.42
CA PHE A 473 -0.80 66.65 0.58
C PHE A 473 -1.57 66.78 1.90
N TYR A 474 -1.84 65.63 2.52
CA TYR A 474 -2.59 65.55 3.77
C TYR A 474 -1.73 64.86 4.83
N ILE A 475 -1.69 65.45 6.03
CA ILE A 475 -0.94 64.96 7.17
C ILE A 475 -1.89 64.91 8.37
N GLN A 476 -2.14 63.70 8.86
CA GLN A 476 -2.96 63.45 10.04
C GLN A 476 -2.07 63.18 11.25
N LEU A 477 -2.29 63.92 12.34
CA LEU A 477 -1.58 63.75 13.61
C LEU A 477 -2.54 63.75 14.80
N PRO A 478 -2.16 63.12 15.94
CA PRO A 478 -2.94 63.19 17.17
C PRO A 478 -3.15 64.64 17.63
N ALA A 479 -4.41 65.02 17.87
CA ALA A 479 -4.77 66.31 18.44
C ALA A 479 -4.42 66.33 19.93
N SER A 480 -3.95 67.47 20.42
CA SER A 480 -3.74 67.71 21.83
C SER A 480 -4.73 68.78 22.32
N ASP A 481 -5.42 68.48 23.42
CA ASP A 481 -6.30 69.46 24.10
C ASP A 481 -5.52 70.33 25.10
N GLN A 482 -4.25 70.01 25.33
CA GLN A 482 -3.40 70.79 26.22
C GLN A 482 -2.78 71.98 25.47
N LYS A 483 -3.20 73.19 25.85
CA LYS A 483 -2.32 74.38 25.84
C LYS A 483 -1.14 74.07 26.76
N ALA A 484 -0.10 73.42 26.26
CA ALA A 484 1.07 73.12 27.08
C ALA A 484 2.10 74.23 27.00
N MET A 485 2.66 74.55 28.17
CA MET A 485 3.87 75.32 28.42
C MET A 485 4.86 75.26 27.26
N ALA A 486 5.32 76.44 26.83
CA ALA A 486 6.57 76.55 26.10
C ALA A 486 7.63 75.69 26.81
N PRO A 487 8.48 74.96 26.07
CA PRO A 487 9.54 74.18 26.68
C PRO A 487 10.45 75.16 27.43
N ASP A 488 10.34 75.14 28.76
CA ASP A 488 11.31 75.76 29.64
C ASP A 488 12.62 75.00 29.40
N ASN A 489 13.64 75.76 28.99
CA ASN A 489 15.01 75.34 28.69
C ASN A 489 15.40 73.97 29.29
N ALA A 490 15.28 72.90 28.52
CA ALA A 490 15.82 71.60 28.89
C ALA A 490 16.36 70.86 27.65
N SER A 491 17.69 70.66 27.69
CA SER A 491 18.50 69.79 26.84
C SER A 491 18.56 70.11 25.33
N THR A 492 19.50 70.99 25.02
CA THR A 492 20.21 71.16 23.73
C THR A 492 20.97 69.91 23.25
N ASP A 493 20.37 68.72 23.32
CA ASP A 493 20.98 67.47 22.84
C ASP A 493 20.17 66.82 21.69
N SER A 494 19.81 67.62 20.68
CA SER A 494 19.53 67.10 19.33
C SER A 494 20.49 67.77 18.34
N PRO A 495 21.59 67.10 17.91
CA PRO A 495 22.68 67.76 17.20
C PRO A 495 22.40 68.20 15.75
N LEU A 496 21.20 68.01 15.20
CA LEU A 496 21.06 67.88 13.73
C LEU A 496 20.30 68.98 12.98
N VAL A 497 19.72 69.99 13.63
CA VAL A 497 18.93 71.01 12.89
C VAL A 497 19.28 72.47 13.24
N ASN A 498 20.09 72.73 14.25
CA ASN A 498 20.47 74.11 14.63
C ASN A 498 21.77 74.63 13.97
N SER A 499 22.24 74.00 12.90
CA SER A 499 23.47 74.34 12.20
C SER A 499 23.25 75.06 10.86
N ARG A 500 22.12 75.75 10.66
CA ARG A 500 22.23 76.99 9.87
C ARG A 500 23.20 77.87 10.64
N LEU A 501 24.46 77.87 10.21
CA LEU A 501 25.47 78.84 10.63
C LEU A 501 24.77 80.19 10.66
N LYS A 502 24.46 80.67 11.87
CA LYS A 502 24.18 82.08 12.13
C LYS A 502 25.48 82.81 11.85
N MET A 503 25.82 82.98 10.57
CA MET A 503 26.97 83.76 10.13
C MET A 503 26.71 85.27 10.25
N ASP A 504 25.47 85.68 10.58
CA ASP A 504 25.11 87.08 10.86
C ASP A 504 25.45 87.52 12.29
N PHE A 505 26.10 86.67 13.10
CA PHE A 505 26.45 87.05 14.47
C PHE A 505 27.44 88.23 14.51
N TRP A 506 28.29 88.37 13.49
CA TRP A 506 29.28 89.46 13.41
C TRP A 506 28.66 90.84 13.15
N ASP A 507 27.53 90.91 12.46
CA ASP A 507 26.84 92.17 12.16
C ASP A 507 26.07 92.73 13.36
N THR A 508 25.82 91.91 14.39
CA THR A 508 25.09 92.29 15.60
C THR A 508 26.01 92.58 16.80
N VAL A 509 27.32 92.32 16.69
CA VAL A 509 28.26 92.70 17.75
C VAL A 509 28.54 94.21 17.64
N PRO A 510 28.32 95.00 18.71
CA PRO A 510 28.63 96.42 18.67
C PRO A 510 30.13 96.61 18.37
N MET A 511 30.45 97.17 17.21
CA MET A 511 31.83 97.31 16.75
C MET A 511 32.68 98.13 17.76
N GLU A 512 32.05 99.05 18.48
CA GLU A 512 32.64 99.80 19.59
C GLU A 512 33.18 98.94 20.76
N LYS A 513 32.60 97.75 21.01
CA LYS A 513 33.09 96.81 22.04
C LYS A 513 34.25 95.94 21.53
N LEU A 514 34.21 95.52 20.26
CA LEU A 514 35.28 94.75 19.63
C LEU A 514 36.56 95.58 19.49
N VAL A 515 36.44 96.87 19.14
CA VAL A 515 37.59 97.78 19.05
C VAL A 515 38.31 97.95 20.39
N LYS A 516 37.60 97.86 21.54
CA LYS A 516 38.22 97.89 22.88
C LYS A 516 38.98 96.62 23.26
N LEU A 517 38.72 95.52 22.56
CA LEU A 517 39.37 94.22 22.75
C LEU A 517 40.55 94.03 21.78
N ARG A 518 40.76 94.98 20.86
CA ARG A 518 41.78 94.87 19.83
C ARG A 518 43.19 94.76 20.44
N GLY A 519 43.91 93.71 20.07
CA GLY A 519 45.27 93.43 20.57
C GLY A 519 45.35 92.70 21.92
N ARG A 520 44.23 92.23 22.48
CA ARG A 520 44.27 91.29 23.60
C ARG A 520 44.64 89.89 23.11
N LYS A 521 45.33 89.12 23.96
CA LYS A 521 45.69 87.74 23.66
C LYS A 521 44.50 86.80 23.89
N ILE A 522 44.29 85.86 22.97
CA ILE A 522 43.30 84.78 23.10
C ILE A 522 43.97 83.44 22.78
N LEU A 523 43.70 82.41 23.58
CA LEU A 523 44.19 81.06 23.35
C LEU A 523 43.03 80.16 22.94
N ILE A 524 43.11 79.61 21.73
CA ILE A 524 42.13 78.67 21.19
C ILE A 524 42.61 77.25 21.49
N VAL A 525 41.77 76.47 22.17
CA VAL A 525 42.07 75.08 22.55
C VAL A 525 40.99 74.18 22.00
N ASP A 526 41.36 73.37 21.02
CA ASP A 526 40.48 72.39 20.38
C ASP A 526 41.36 71.28 19.82
N ASP A 527 40.92 70.03 19.75
CA ASP A 527 41.70 68.94 19.16
C ASP A 527 41.60 68.93 17.63
N ASN A 528 40.53 69.48 17.07
CA ASN A 528 40.29 69.61 15.64
C ASN A 528 41.04 70.81 15.05
N ARG A 529 42.00 70.51 14.16
CA ARG A 529 42.82 71.52 13.49
C ARG A 529 42.01 72.49 12.63
N GLU A 530 40.95 72.02 11.96
CA GLU A 530 40.14 72.88 11.08
C GLU A 530 39.33 73.90 11.88
N VAL A 531 38.79 73.49 13.03
CA VAL A 531 38.10 74.40 13.96
C VAL A 531 39.06 75.46 14.48
N ARG A 532 40.29 75.07 14.88
CA ARG A 532 41.33 76.03 15.30
C ARG A 532 41.69 77.02 14.19
N ASN A 533 41.90 76.54 12.97
CA ASN A 533 42.22 77.38 11.81
C ASN A 533 41.08 78.38 11.52
N TYR A 534 39.83 77.93 11.56
CA TYR A 534 38.66 78.79 11.33
C TYR A 534 38.51 79.86 12.42
N LEU A 535 38.60 79.47 13.69
CA LEU A 535 38.53 80.41 14.82
C LEU A 535 39.70 81.41 14.77
N LYS A 536 40.89 80.97 14.38
CA LYS A 536 42.03 81.86 14.15
C LYS A 536 41.74 82.85 13.03
N LEU A 537 41.23 82.40 11.89
CA LEU A 537 40.91 83.27 10.75
C LEU A 537 39.96 84.41 11.16
N ILE A 538 38.95 84.09 11.97
CA ILE A 538 37.94 85.05 12.42
C ILE A 538 38.47 85.97 13.52
N LEU A 539 39.17 85.42 14.50
CA LEU A 539 39.59 86.16 15.69
C LEU A 539 40.86 86.98 15.46
N SER A 540 41.66 86.68 14.42
CA SER A 540 42.93 87.38 14.16
C SER A 540 42.77 88.86 13.79
N ASP A 541 41.59 89.29 13.34
CA ASP A 541 41.33 90.72 13.05
C ASP A 541 41.13 91.55 14.34
N THR A 542 40.79 90.88 15.45
CA THR A 542 40.54 91.51 16.75
C THR A 542 41.60 91.14 17.80
N PHE A 543 42.01 89.88 17.92
CA PHE A 543 42.88 89.39 19.00
C PHE A 543 44.24 88.94 18.48
N GLU A 544 45.24 88.93 19.36
CA GLU A 544 46.47 88.17 19.14
C GLU A 544 46.18 86.69 19.48
N VAL A 545 46.13 85.84 18.46
CA VAL A 545 45.63 84.47 18.59
C VAL A 545 46.77 83.47 18.81
N PHE A 546 46.67 82.71 19.90
CA PHE A 546 47.49 81.54 20.22
C PHE A 546 46.66 80.26 20.07
N GLU A 547 47.30 79.14 19.76
CA GLU A 547 46.62 77.87 19.48
C GLU A 547 47.22 76.73 20.29
N ALA A 548 46.35 75.84 20.79
CA ALA A 548 46.75 74.59 21.42
C ALA A 548 45.86 73.44 20.97
N SER A 549 46.47 72.27 20.74
CA SER A 549 45.78 71.04 20.32
C SER A 549 45.23 70.21 21.47
N ASN A 550 45.57 70.55 22.71
CA ASN A 550 45.14 69.85 23.91
C ASN A 550 45.37 70.71 25.15
N GLY A 551 44.74 70.33 26.27
CA GLY A 551 44.81 71.07 27.53
C GLY A 551 46.22 71.23 28.11
N LYS A 552 47.13 70.27 27.87
CA LYS A 552 48.52 70.35 28.36
C LYS A 552 49.31 71.43 27.62
N GLN A 553 49.20 71.45 26.29
CA GLN A 553 49.79 72.48 25.44
C GLN A 553 49.18 73.85 25.74
N ALA A 554 47.86 73.90 25.98
CA ALA A 554 47.18 75.13 26.32
C ALA A 554 47.71 75.74 27.62
N LEU A 555 47.85 74.91 28.67
CA LEU A 555 48.35 75.34 29.96
C LEU A 555 49.78 75.89 29.85
N GLN A 556 50.65 75.25 29.05
CA GLN A 556 52.01 75.71 28.82
C GLN A 556 52.03 77.09 28.13
N ILE A 557 51.28 77.26 27.05
CA ILE A 557 51.23 78.51 26.29
C ILE A 557 50.65 79.65 27.13
N ALA A 558 49.63 79.36 27.95
CA ALA A 558 49.02 80.33 28.86
C ALA A 558 49.94 80.76 30.02
N THR A 559 50.93 79.93 30.40
CA THR A 559 51.93 80.31 31.41
C THR A 559 53.13 81.06 30.84
N GLU A 560 53.37 80.96 29.53
CA GLU A 560 54.52 81.56 28.83
C GLU A 560 54.21 82.93 28.19
N ASN A 561 52.93 83.28 27.99
CA ASN A 561 52.47 84.49 27.28
C ASN A 561 51.39 85.25 28.04
#